data_AF-A0A401QFQ3-F1
#
_entry.id   AF-A0A401QFQ3-F1
#
_cell.length_a   1.000
_cell.length_b   1.000
_cell.length_c   1.000
_cell.angle_alpha   90.00
_cell.angle_beta   90.00
_cell.angle_gamma   90.00
#
_symmetry.space_group_name_H-M   'P 1'
#
loop_
_entity.id
_entity.type
_entity.pdbx_description
1 polymer ?
#
loop_
_entity_poly.entity_id
_entity_poly.type
_entity_poly.pdbx_seq_one_letter_code
_entity_poly.pdbx_strand_id
1 'polypeptide(L)'
;YRSGGGKYQSQLTVAELQAFVKQLYALPCIIDQAPLLKDLLNSVEDFQHRSEKALSDEVPNTFELQDLMGLSFGFDIELPQLQHLRERLEQARWLDEVQMAYSAPVSFNLDEMRRLIDSGVGLVPQPAVEKAMAHLQELLTVSEQSEEKAHNLLKTR
;
A
#
# COMPACT_ATOMS: atom_id res chain seq x y z
N TYR A 1 22.89 10.58 8.25
CA TYR A 1 23.20 9.40 9.08
C TYR A 1 22.87 9.75 10.53
N ARG A 2 21.80 9.20 11.10
CA ARG A 2 21.61 9.17 12.55
C ARG A 2 21.47 7.70 12.94
N SER A 3 22.59 7.13 13.39
CA SER A 3 22.60 5.90 14.17
C SER A 3 22.29 6.27 15.62
N GLY A 4 21.36 5.54 16.22
CA GLY A 4 21.00 5.63 17.63
C GLY A 4 20.14 4.42 17.99
N GLY A 5 20.80 3.28 18.15
CA GLY A 5 20.15 2.06 18.62
C GLY A 5 19.79 2.13 20.11
N GLY A 6 18.66 1.52 20.44
CA GLY A 6 18.38 0.98 21.76
C GLY A 6 17.65 1.92 22.73
N LYS A 7 16.33 1.70 22.86
CA LYS A 7 15.53 1.60 24.11
C LYS A 7 14.07 1.82 23.73
N TYR A 8 13.23 0.83 23.96
CA TYR A 8 11.76 0.85 23.91
C TYR A 8 11.18 2.26 23.75
N GLN A 9 10.87 2.65 22.51
CA GLN A 9 10.19 3.90 22.25
C GLN A 9 8.77 3.73 22.80
N SER A 10 8.47 4.39 23.91
CA SER A 10 7.07 4.66 24.29
C SER A 10 6.49 5.53 23.17
N GLN A 11 6.01 4.90 22.10
CA GLN A 11 5.28 5.58 21.04
C GLN A 11 3.95 5.99 21.66
N LEU A 12 3.66 7.29 21.64
CA LEU A 12 2.40 7.82 22.12
C LEU A 12 1.28 7.27 21.22
N THR A 13 0.25 6.70 21.81
CA THR A 13 -0.94 6.25 21.05
C THR A 13 -1.88 7.42 20.77
N VAL A 14 -2.75 7.27 19.77
CA VAL A 14 -3.79 8.28 19.48
C VAL A 14 -4.70 8.50 20.70
N ALA A 15 -5.03 7.43 21.43
CA ALA A 15 -5.83 7.50 22.64
C ALA A 15 -5.14 8.33 23.75
N GLU A 16 -3.84 8.16 23.92
CA GLU A 16 -3.06 8.96 24.88
C GLU A 16 -2.95 10.42 24.46
N LEU A 17 -2.73 10.71 23.17
CA LEU A 17 -2.75 12.08 22.65
C LEU A 17 -4.11 12.74 22.90
N GLN A 18 -5.20 12.03 22.63
CA GLN A 18 -6.55 12.52 22.85
C GLN A 18 -6.83 12.80 24.34
N ALA A 19 -6.41 11.89 25.22
CA ALA A 19 -6.51 12.07 26.67
C ALA A 19 -5.69 13.27 27.15
N PHE A 20 -4.46 13.43 26.64
CA PHE A 20 -3.57 14.52 26.97
C PHE A 20 -4.13 15.88 26.56
N VAL A 21 -4.61 16.01 25.32
CA VAL A 21 -5.26 17.23 24.84
C VAL A 21 -6.47 17.56 25.72
N LYS A 22 -7.33 16.57 26.03
CA LYS A 22 -8.49 16.79 26.89
C LYS A 22 -8.11 17.28 28.29
N GLN A 23 -7.10 16.68 28.91
CA GLN A 23 -6.61 17.10 30.23
C GLN A 23 -6.03 18.52 30.18
N LEU A 24 -5.29 18.84 29.12
CA LEU A 24 -4.64 20.14 28.95
C LEU A 24 -5.65 21.29 28.85
N TYR A 25 -6.77 21.08 28.15
CA TYR A 25 -7.87 22.05 28.09
C TYR A 25 -8.73 22.10 29.37
N ALA A 26 -8.58 21.16 30.29
CA ALA A 26 -9.28 21.16 31.57
C ALA A 26 -8.52 21.91 32.68
N LEU A 27 -7.29 22.37 32.41
CA LEU A 27 -6.48 23.10 33.38
C LEU A 27 -6.97 24.55 33.54
N PRO A 28 -6.90 25.13 34.77
CA PRO A 28 -7.34 26.50 35.04
C PRO A 28 -6.32 27.56 34.59
N CYS A 29 -5.54 27.30 33.54
CA CYS A 29 -4.53 28.20 33.01
C CYS A 29 -4.45 28.12 31.48
N ILE A 30 -3.94 29.18 30.86
CA ILE A 30 -3.73 29.24 29.41
C ILE A 30 -2.38 28.61 29.09
N ILE A 31 -2.37 27.68 28.15
CA ILE A 31 -1.16 27.05 27.61
C ILE A 31 -1.12 27.40 26.12
N ASP A 32 -0.16 28.22 25.73
CA ASP A 32 -0.06 28.75 24.36
C ASP A 32 0.15 27.65 23.30
N GLN A 33 0.68 26.49 23.71
CA GLN A 33 0.90 25.34 22.85
C GLN A 33 -0.33 24.42 22.72
N ALA A 34 -1.40 24.64 23.50
CA ALA A 34 -2.62 23.83 23.46
C ALA A 34 -3.23 23.70 22.05
N PRO A 35 -3.33 24.80 21.26
CA PRO A 35 -3.88 24.72 19.91
C PRO A 35 -3.05 23.84 18.99
N LEU A 36 -1.72 23.87 19.10
CA LEU A 36 -0.82 23.05 18.27
C LEU A 36 -1.05 21.55 18.49
N LEU A 37 -1.26 21.14 19.74
CA LEU A 37 -1.57 19.73 20.07
C LEU A 37 -2.97 19.34 19.59
N LYS A 38 -3.92 20.27 19.63
CA LYS A 38 -5.26 20.04 19.10
C LYS A 38 -5.23 19.90 17.58
N ASP A 39 -4.45 20.71 16.89
CA ASP A 39 -4.26 20.64 15.44
C ASP A 39 -3.59 19.31 15.04
N LEU A 40 -2.55 18.87 15.78
CA LEU A 40 -1.94 17.56 15.58
C LEU A 40 -2.96 16.43 15.75
N LEU A 41 -3.76 16.45 16.82
CA LEU A 41 -4.81 15.45 17.04
C LEU A 41 -5.81 15.43 15.88
N ASN A 42 -6.26 16.60 15.40
CA ASN A 42 -7.18 16.68 14.27
C ASN A 42 -6.55 16.12 12.98
N SER A 43 -5.26 16.39 12.71
CA SER A 43 -4.54 15.84 11.56
C SER A 43 -4.40 14.32 11.64
N VAL A 44 -4.20 13.77 12.84
CA VAL A 44 -4.12 12.32 13.06
C VAL A 44 -5.48 11.65 12.87
N GLU A 45 -6.56 12.28 13.37
CA GLU A 45 -7.93 11.80 13.18
C GLU A 45 -8.33 11.82 11.69
N ASP A 46 -7.99 12.89 10.95
CA ASP A 46 -8.19 12.97 9.49
C ASP A 46 -7.39 11.88 8.76
N PHE A 47 -6.12 11.69 9.15
CA PHE A 47 -5.29 10.62 8.60
C PHE A 47 -5.92 9.24 8.83
N GLN A 48 -6.42 8.94 10.03
CA GLN A 48 -7.09 7.68 10.33
C GLN A 48 -8.32 7.48 9.44
N HIS A 49 -9.15 8.50 9.29
CA HIS A 49 -10.34 8.44 8.45
C HIS A 49 -10.01 8.20 6.97
N ARG A 50 -9.04 8.96 6.43
CA ARG A 50 -8.58 8.78 5.05
C ARG A 50 -7.94 7.41 4.82
N SER A 51 -7.20 6.91 5.81
CA SER A 51 -6.59 5.58 5.76
C SER A 51 -7.66 4.49 5.71
N GLU A 52 -8.67 4.56 6.57
CA GLU A 52 -9.77 3.59 6.58
C GLU A 52 -10.50 3.58 5.23
N LYS A 53 -10.78 4.76 4.68
CA LYS A 53 -11.38 4.88 3.35
C LYS A 53 -10.52 4.23 2.26
N ALA A 54 -9.24 4.59 2.17
CA ALA A 54 -8.33 4.06 1.15
C ALA A 54 -8.12 2.53 1.28
N LEU A 55 -8.19 1.99 2.50
CA LEU A 55 -8.14 0.55 2.74
C LEU A 55 -9.44 -0.17 2.33
N SER A 56 -10.59 0.51 2.46
CA SER A 56 -11.90 -0.03 2.09
C SER A 56 -12.23 0.04 0.60
N ASP A 57 -11.58 0.95 -0.14
CA ASP A 57 -11.81 1.14 -1.56
C ASP A 57 -11.47 -0.13 -2.35
N GLU A 58 -12.34 -0.55 -3.26
CA GLU A 58 -12.16 -1.77 -4.06
C GLU A 58 -10.95 -1.63 -5.00
N VAL A 59 -10.84 -0.47 -5.66
CA VAL A 59 -9.74 -0.11 -6.54
C VAL A 59 -8.74 0.74 -5.74
N PRO A 60 -7.55 0.23 -5.42
CA PRO A 60 -6.58 1.00 -4.65
C PRO A 60 -5.98 2.12 -5.50
N ASN A 61 -5.79 3.30 -4.90
CA ASN A 61 -5.13 4.43 -5.52
C ASN A 61 -3.69 4.57 -5.00
N THR A 62 -2.71 4.27 -5.86
CA THR A 62 -1.28 4.33 -5.51
C THR A 62 -0.84 5.72 -5.03
N PHE A 63 -1.35 6.79 -5.64
CA PHE A 63 -0.97 8.16 -5.26
C PHE A 63 -1.50 8.51 -3.87
N GLU A 64 -2.77 8.20 -3.61
CA GLU A 64 -3.40 8.45 -2.29
C GLU A 64 -2.71 7.65 -1.18
N LEU A 65 -2.41 6.38 -1.41
CA LEU A 65 -1.70 5.54 -0.44
C LEU A 65 -0.28 6.05 -0.18
N GLN A 66 0.44 6.55 -1.20
CA GLN A 66 1.75 7.17 -1.02
C GLN A 66 1.68 8.49 -0.25
N ASP A 67 0.67 9.32 -0.51
CA ASP A 67 0.43 10.56 0.22
C ASP A 67 0.18 10.27 1.71
N LEU A 68 -0.68 9.30 2.02
CA LEU A 68 -0.94 8.84 3.38
C LEU A 68 0.35 8.33 4.07
N MET A 69 1.14 7.52 3.37
CA MET A 69 2.45 7.10 3.89
C MET A 69 3.37 8.29 4.15
N GLY A 70 3.37 9.31 3.28
CA GLY A 70 4.10 10.56 3.44
C GLY A 70 3.70 11.34 4.70
N LEU A 71 2.40 11.53 4.90
CA LEU A 71 1.83 12.23 6.06
C LEU A 71 2.20 11.53 7.37
N SER A 72 2.24 10.19 7.36
CA SER A 72 2.56 9.42 8.55
C SER A 72 3.94 9.68 9.15
N PHE A 73 4.93 10.10 8.33
CA PHE A 73 6.25 10.46 8.83
C PHE A 73 6.25 11.74 9.68
N GLY A 74 5.23 12.59 9.52
CA GLY A 74 5.05 13.81 10.32
C GLY A 74 4.45 13.53 11.71
N PHE A 75 3.99 12.30 11.95
CA PHE A 75 3.34 11.89 13.18
C PHE A 75 4.32 11.10 14.06
N ASP A 76 4.74 11.67 15.18
CA ASP A 76 5.59 11.01 16.18
C ASP A 76 4.75 10.17 17.18
N ILE A 77 3.83 9.38 16.64
CA ILE A 77 2.86 8.58 17.38
C ILE A 77 2.70 7.19 16.74
N GLU A 78 2.19 6.24 17.51
CA GLU A 78 1.89 4.90 16.99
C GLU A 78 0.68 4.93 16.07
N LEU A 79 0.85 4.38 14.86
CA LEU A 79 -0.18 4.33 13.82
C LEU A 79 -0.36 2.90 13.32
N PRO A 80 -1.26 2.11 13.92
CA PRO A 80 -1.45 0.70 13.57
C PRO A 80 -1.90 0.49 12.12
N GLN A 81 -2.59 1.47 11.52
CA GLN A 81 -2.99 1.42 10.10
C GLN A 81 -1.81 1.44 9.12
N LEU A 82 -0.58 1.80 9.54
CA LEU A 82 0.56 1.87 8.61
C LEU A 82 1.00 0.53 8.05
N GLN A 83 0.80 -0.56 8.77
CA GLN A 83 1.11 -1.88 8.21
C GLN A 83 0.14 -2.19 7.05
N HIS A 84 -1.16 -2.05 7.31
CA HIS A 84 -2.22 -2.27 6.32
C HIS A 84 -2.08 -1.35 5.09
N LEU A 85 -1.74 -0.07 5.29
CA LEU A 85 -1.50 0.86 4.19
C LEU A 85 -0.31 0.48 3.31
N ARG A 86 0.77 -0.09 3.90
CA ARG A 86 1.91 -0.60 3.13
C ARG A 86 1.50 -1.79 2.27
N GLU A 87 0.80 -2.75 2.86
CA GLU A 87 0.29 -3.92 2.15
C GLU A 87 -0.63 -3.49 0.99
N ARG A 88 -1.57 -2.57 1.25
CA ARG A 88 -2.45 -2.02 0.21
C ARG A 88 -1.68 -1.28 -0.88
N LEU A 89 -0.61 -0.57 -0.53
CA LEU A 89 0.24 0.15 -1.50
C LEU A 89 1.03 -0.80 -2.39
N GLU A 90 1.54 -1.91 -1.85
CA GLU A 90 2.21 -2.95 -2.65
C GLU A 90 1.25 -3.57 -3.66
N GLN A 91 0.02 -3.88 -3.23
CA GLN A 91 -1.05 -4.34 -4.13
C GLN A 91 -1.35 -3.32 -5.23
N ALA A 92 -1.48 -2.04 -4.87
CA ALA A 92 -1.79 -0.96 -5.82
C ALA A 92 -0.70 -0.82 -6.90
N ARG A 93 0.56 -0.81 -6.49
CA ARG A 93 1.71 -0.72 -7.40
C ARG A 93 1.78 -1.91 -8.34
N TRP A 94 1.54 -3.11 -7.82
CA TRP A 94 1.53 -4.31 -8.65
C TRP A 94 0.40 -4.26 -9.68
N LEU A 95 -0.81 -3.84 -9.29
CA LEU A 95 -1.92 -3.67 -10.23
C LEU A 95 -1.61 -2.63 -11.32
N ASP A 96 -0.97 -1.53 -10.95
CA ASP A 96 -0.50 -0.51 -11.91
C ASP A 96 0.52 -1.11 -12.89
N GLU A 97 1.51 -1.87 -12.41
CA GLU A 97 2.49 -2.57 -13.27
C GLU A 97 1.81 -3.52 -14.25
N VAL A 98 0.84 -4.32 -13.78
CA VAL A 98 0.07 -5.24 -14.63
C VAL A 98 -0.72 -4.48 -15.70
N GLN A 99 -1.40 -3.39 -15.32
CA GLN A 99 -2.15 -2.57 -16.27
C GLN A 99 -1.23 -1.91 -17.31
N MET A 100 -0.05 -1.44 -16.88
CA MET A 100 0.96 -0.88 -17.79
C MET A 100 1.47 -1.93 -18.77
N ALA A 101 1.73 -3.16 -18.31
CA ALA A 101 2.18 -4.25 -19.16
C ALA A 101 1.14 -4.60 -20.24
N TYR A 102 -0.15 -4.68 -19.87
CA TYR A 102 -1.23 -4.88 -20.85
C TYR A 102 -1.37 -3.75 -21.86
N SER A 103 -1.01 -2.52 -21.46
CA SER A 103 -1.05 -1.35 -22.34
C SER A 103 0.14 -1.27 -23.32
N ALA A 104 1.15 -2.13 -23.16
CA ALA A 104 2.36 -2.18 -23.98
C ALA A 104 2.57 -3.57 -24.62
N PRO A 105 1.76 -3.98 -25.62
CA PRO A 105 1.77 -5.34 -26.18
C PRO A 105 3.10 -5.75 -26.81
N VAL A 106 3.90 -4.78 -27.26
CA VAL A 106 5.19 -5.02 -27.94
C VAL A 106 6.26 -5.53 -26.97
N SER A 107 6.19 -5.11 -25.69
CA SER A 107 7.10 -5.55 -24.63
C SER A 107 6.52 -6.67 -23.76
N PHE A 108 5.22 -6.94 -23.89
CA PHE A 108 4.54 -7.95 -23.09
C PHE A 108 4.80 -9.36 -23.65
N ASN A 109 5.81 -10.02 -23.08
CA ASN A 109 6.26 -11.36 -23.46
C ASN A 109 6.12 -12.36 -22.27
N LEU A 110 6.43 -13.63 -22.51
CA LEU A 110 6.32 -14.70 -21.50
C LEU A 110 7.16 -14.43 -20.25
N ASP A 111 8.37 -13.88 -20.41
CA ASP A 111 9.24 -13.56 -19.27
C ASP A 111 8.65 -12.45 -18.41
N GLU A 112 8.05 -11.44 -19.04
CA GLU A 112 7.36 -10.35 -18.34
C GLU A 112 6.09 -10.85 -17.63
N MET A 113 5.32 -11.76 -18.24
CA MET A 113 4.18 -12.42 -17.58
C MET A 113 4.62 -13.19 -16.34
N ARG A 114 5.70 -13.98 -16.43
CA ARG A 114 6.25 -14.75 -15.31
C ARG A 114 6.75 -13.82 -14.21
N ARG A 115 7.46 -12.74 -14.56
CA ARG A 115 7.92 -11.71 -13.61
C ARG A 115 6.76 -11.10 -12.83
N LEU A 116 5.66 -10.74 -13.50
CA LEU A 116 4.48 -10.16 -12.87
C LEU A 116 3.75 -11.17 -11.96
N ILE A 117 3.70 -12.44 -12.36
CA ILE A 117 3.16 -13.50 -11.50
C ILE A 117 4.03 -13.67 -10.25
N ASP A 118 5.34 -13.81 -10.41
CA ASP A 118 6.28 -13.99 -9.30
C ASP A 118 6.22 -12.84 -8.29
N SER A 119 6.09 -11.59 -8.77
CA SER A 119 5.95 -10.43 -7.89
C SER A 119 4.59 -10.35 -7.19
N GLY A 120 3.53 -10.93 -7.77
CA GLY A 120 2.19 -10.92 -7.20
C GLY A 120 1.91 -12.03 -6.18
N VAL A 121 2.63 -13.15 -6.22
CA VAL A 121 2.42 -14.31 -5.33
C VAL A 121 2.64 -13.98 -3.85
N GLY A 122 3.52 -13.03 -3.55
CA GLY A 122 3.83 -12.62 -2.17
C GLY A 122 2.87 -11.60 -1.58
N LEU A 123 1.92 -11.08 -2.36
CA LEU A 123 1.01 -10.02 -1.93
C LEU A 123 -0.09 -10.56 -1.01
N VAL A 124 -0.54 -9.71 -0.08
CA VAL A 124 -1.69 -10.02 0.77
C VAL A 124 -2.93 -10.31 -0.11
N PRO A 125 -3.72 -11.36 0.19
CA PRO A 125 -4.89 -11.71 -0.61
C PRO A 125 -5.88 -10.55 -0.74
N GLN A 126 -6.31 -10.27 -1.98
CA GLN A 126 -7.31 -9.25 -2.27
C GLN A 126 -8.00 -9.57 -3.61
N PRO A 127 -9.33 -9.40 -3.74
CA PRO A 127 -10.07 -9.81 -4.93
C PRO A 127 -9.54 -9.21 -6.26
N ALA A 128 -9.11 -7.94 -6.24
CA ALA A 128 -8.55 -7.29 -7.42
C ALA A 128 -7.21 -7.92 -7.86
N VAL A 129 -6.36 -8.26 -6.90
CA VAL A 129 -5.07 -8.92 -7.16
C VAL A 129 -5.28 -10.33 -7.68
N GLU A 130 -6.16 -11.10 -7.04
CA GLU A 130 -6.51 -12.47 -7.44
C GLU A 130 -7.07 -12.51 -8.87
N LYS A 131 -7.95 -11.56 -9.22
CA LYS A 131 -8.52 -11.46 -10.57
C LYS A 131 -7.45 -11.18 -11.62
N ALA A 132 -6.55 -10.24 -11.35
CA ALA A 132 -5.46 -9.92 -12.26
C ALA A 132 -4.45 -11.09 -12.37
N MET A 133 -4.16 -11.76 -11.25
CA MET A 133 -3.30 -12.94 -11.21
C MET A 133 -3.87 -14.08 -12.06
N ALA A 134 -5.16 -14.38 -11.89
CA ALA A 134 -5.85 -15.40 -12.69
C ALA A 134 -5.77 -15.09 -14.20
N HIS A 135 -5.92 -13.82 -14.57
CA HIS A 135 -5.81 -13.40 -15.96
C HIS A 135 -4.39 -13.53 -16.52
N LEU A 136 -3.36 -13.15 -15.74
CA LEU A 136 -1.95 -13.38 -16.12
C LEU A 136 -1.66 -14.87 -16.34
N GLN A 137 -2.14 -15.74 -15.45
CA GLN A 137 -1.95 -17.19 -15.54
C GLN A 137 -2.64 -17.79 -16.77
N GLU A 138 -3.85 -17.34 -17.08
CA GLU A 138 -4.57 -17.74 -18.30
C GLU A 138 -3.79 -17.34 -19.56
N LEU A 139 -3.34 -16.08 -19.63
CA LEU A 139 -2.56 -15.57 -20.76
C LEU A 139 -1.24 -16.33 -20.95
N LEU A 140 -0.55 -16.63 -19.85
CA LEU A 140 0.68 -17.43 -19.88
C LEU A 140 0.42 -18.81 -20.48
N THR A 141 -0.62 -19.49 -19.99
CA THR A 141 -1.01 -20.83 -20.44
C THR A 141 -1.34 -20.85 -21.94
N VAL A 142 -2.12 -19.89 -22.43
CA VAL A 142 -2.51 -19.80 -23.85
C VAL A 142 -1.29 -19.51 -24.74
N SER A 143 -0.38 -18.65 -24.27
CA SER A 143 0.83 -18.28 -25.00
C SER A 143 1.80 -19.47 -25.14
N GLU A 144 2.04 -20.22 -24.07
CA GLU A 144 2.90 -21.41 -24.08
C GLU A 144 2.36 -22.51 -25.01
N GLN A 145 1.04 -22.77 -24.99
CA GLN A 145 0.42 -23.74 -25.89
C GLN A 145 0.54 -23.35 -27.36
N SER A 146 0.51 -22.04 -27.66
CA SER A 146 0.63 -21.54 -29.02
C SER A 146 2.06 -21.67 -29.55
N GLU A 147 3.05 -21.43 -28.68
CA GLU A 147 4.47 -21.65 -28.99
C GLU A 147 4.78 -23.13 -29.24
N GLU A 148 4.26 -24.04 -28.40
CA GLU A 148 4.45 -25.48 -28.58
C GLU A 148 3.88 -25.97 -29.92
N LYS A 149 2.68 -25.50 -30.29
CA LYS A 149 2.06 -25.81 -31.60
C LYS A 149 2.93 -25.33 -32.76
N ALA A 150 3.44 -24.10 -32.69
CA ALA A 150 4.33 -23.56 -33.71
C ALA A 150 5.63 -24.38 -33.84
N HIS A 151 6.23 -24.76 -32.71
CA HIS A 151 7.44 -25.58 -32.69
C HIS A 151 7.22 -26.99 -33.29
N ASN A 152 6.08 -27.61 -32.99
CA ASN A 152 5.72 -28.91 -33.56
C ASN A 152 5.54 -28.86 -35.08
N LEU A 153 4.97 -27.77 -35.62
CA LEU A 153 4.87 -27.57 -37.07
C LEU A 153 6.25 -27.43 -37.74
N LEU A 154 7.20 -26.77 -37.08
CA LEU A 154 8.58 -26.64 -37.57
C LEU A 154 9.36 -27.95 -37.54
N LYS A 155 9.11 -28.83 -36.55
CA LYS A 155 9.75 -30.15 -36.46
C LYS A 155 9.19 -31.19 -37.42
N THR A 156 7.99 -30.98 -37.95
CA THR A 156 7.30 -31.95 -38.83
C THR A 156 7.55 -31.64 -40.33
N ARG A 157 8.66 -30.96 -40.65
CA ARG A 157 9.10 -30.62 -42.02
C ARG A 157 10.51 -31.14 -42.25
#